data_AF-A0A024BTF2-F1
#
_entry.id   AF-A0A024BTF2-F1
#
_cell.length_a   1.000
_cell.length_b   1.000
_cell.length_c   1.000
_cell.angle_alpha   90.00
_cell.angle_beta   90.00
_cell.angle_gamma   90.00
#
_symmetry.space_group_name_H-M   'P 1'
#
loop_
_entity.id
_entity.type
_entity.pdbx_description
1 polymer ?
#
loop_
_entity_poly.entity_id
_entity_poly.type
_entity_poly.pdbx_seq_one_letter_code
_entity_poly.pdbx_strand_id
1 'polypeptide(L)' 'MNSENPYFITQAQALGAPSVLKFGLEPLPTAYLVIGEGTSAWFVGSARGIPFEKPKIAAAYALAAQFFGMRFVYLEA' A
#
# COMPACT_ATOMS: atom_id res chain seq x y z
N MET A 1 0.73 -1.78 -1.36
CA MET A 1 1.44 -2.89 -0.68
C MET A 1 1.40 -4.17 -1.52
N ASN A 2 0.26 -4.56 -2.07
CA ASN A 2 0.13 -5.70 -2.99
C ASN A 2 0.51 -5.35 -4.45
N SER A 3 1.50 -4.48 -4.65
CA SER A 3 2.05 -4.16 -5.98
C SER A 3 3.11 -5.18 -6.36
N GLU A 4 3.23 -5.52 -7.64
CA GLU A 4 4.36 -6.27 -8.18
C GLU A 4 5.54 -5.36 -8.56
N ASN A 5 5.30 -4.04 -8.66
CA ASN A 5 6.33 -3.05 -8.90
C ASN A 5 6.86 -2.48 -7.55
N PRO A 6 8.15 -2.68 -7.19
CA PRO A 6 8.75 -2.17 -5.96
C PRO A 6 8.66 -0.65 -5.80
N TYR A 7 8.49 0.08 -6.90
CA TYR A 7 8.30 1.52 -6.88
C TYR A 7 7.15 1.93 -5.94
N PHE A 8 6.02 1.23 -6.02
CA PHE A 8 4.83 1.49 -5.19
C PHE A 8 4.88 0.82 -3.80
N ILE A 9 5.95 0.10 -3.47
CA ILE A 9 6.12 -0.58 -2.17
C ILE A 9 7.06 0.23 -1.27
N THR A 10 8.24 0.58 -1.77
CA THR A 10 9.28 1.25 -0.96
C THR A 10 10.05 2.35 -1.68
N GLN A 11 10.19 2.32 -3.01
CA GLN A 11 11.11 3.26 -3.67
C GLN A 11 10.53 4.68 -3.73
N ALA A 12 9.23 4.86 -3.96
CA ALA A 12 8.59 6.17 -3.92
C ALA A 12 8.66 6.78 -2.51
N GLN A 13 8.51 5.97 -1.48
CA GLN A 13 8.64 6.36 -0.08
C GLN A 13 10.08 6.78 0.24
N ALA A 14 11.07 6.01 -0.23
CA ALA A 14 12.49 6.36 -0.08
C ALA A 14 12.84 7.66 -0.79
N LEU A 15 12.30 7.88 -2.00
CA LEU A 15 12.50 9.11 -2.77
C LEU A 15 11.88 10.33 -2.06
N GLY A 16 10.71 10.18 -1.46
CA GLY A 16 10.00 11.26 -0.76
C GLY A 16 10.49 11.54 0.67
N ALA A 17 11.12 10.57 1.33
CA ALA A 17 11.48 10.67 2.75
C ALA A 17 12.37 11.88 3.11
N PRO A 18 13.42 12.25 2.32
CA PRO A 18 14.22 13.44 2.62
C PRO A 18 13.40 14.72 2.61
N SER A 19 12.43 14.85 1.70
CA SER A 19 11.54 16.01 1.62
C SER A 19 10.60 16.07 2.81
N VAL A 20 9.99 14.95 3.19
CA VAL A 20 9.13 14.84 4.39
C VAL A 20 9.90 15.31 5.63
N LEU A 21 11.14 14.84 5.80
CA LEU A 21 12.01 15.25 6.90
C LEU A 21 12.36 16.75 6.84
N LYS A 22 12.81 17.23 5.67
CA LYS A 22 13.23 18.63 5.47
C LYS A 22 12.12 19.63 5.81
N PHE A 23 10.88 19.29 5.45
CA PHE A 23 9.73 20.16 5.67
C PHE A 23 9.00 19.90 7.00
N GLY A 24 9.47 18.96 7.83
CA GLY A 24 8.87 18.64 9.12
C GLY A 24 7.44 18.12 9.01
N LEU A 25 7.11 17.42 7.92
CA LEU A 25 5.76 16.88 7.70
C LEU A 25 5.53 15.63 8.56
N GLU A 26 4.32 15.46 9.09
CA GLU A 26 3.95 14.22 9.78
C GLU A 26 3.82 13.06 8.76
N PRO A 27 4.58 11.97 8.91
CA PRO A 27 4.37 10.77 8.11
C PRO A 27 3.14 10.00 8.58
N LEU A 28 2.25 9.66 7.65
CA LEU A 28 1.09 8.79 7.88
C LEU A 28 1.35 7.41 7.25
N PRO A 29 2.09 6.50 7.92
CA PRO A 29 2.45 5.21 7.35
C PRO A 29 1.19 4.37 7.12
N THR A 30 0.88 4.12 5.85
CA THR A 30 -0.38 3.55 5.38
C THR A 30 -0.14 2.40 4.41
N ALA A 31 -0.74 1.24 4.68
CA ALA A 31 -0.81 0.16 3.71
C ALA A 31 -1.97 0.40 2.74
N TYR A 32 -1.65 0.66 1.48
CA TYR A 32 -2.63 0.69 0.41
C TYR A 32 -2.82 -0.71 -0.18
N LEU A 33 -4.05 -1.24 -0.13
CA LEU A 33 -4.42 -2.56 -0.66
C LEU A 33 -5.48 -2.40 -1.75
N VAL A 34 -5.17 -2.91 -2.94
CA VAL A 34 -6.11 -2.95 -4.05
C VAL A 34 -6.91 -4.24 -4.01
N ILE A 35 -8.23 -4.12 -3.93
CA ILE A 35 -9.21 -5.19 -3.96
C ILE A 35 -9.83 -5.23 -5.36
N GLY A 36 -9.95 -6.42 -5.93
CA GLY A 36 -10.44 -6.60 -7.30
C GLY A 36 -9.46 -6.17 -8.38
N GLU A 37 -9.94 -6.23 -9.62
CA GLU A 37 -9.19 -5.91 -10.85
C GLU A 37 -10.03 -4.96 -11.72
N GLY A 38 -9.42 -4.38 -12.75
CA GLY A 38 -10.12 -3.54 -13.74
C GLY A 38 -10.23 -2.05 -13.39
N THR A 39 -9.77 -1.63 -12.21
CA THR A 39 -9.63 -0.20 -11.87
C THR A 39 -8.33 0.38 -12.43
N SER A 40 -8.28 1.71 -12.59
CA SER A 40 -7.03 2.38 -12.98
C SER A 40 -5.94 2.22 -11.92
N ALA A 41 -6.30 2.19 -10.63
CA ALA A 41 -5.37 1.96 -9.54
C ALA A 41 -4.74 0.56 -9.61
N TRP A 42 -5.52 -0.47 -9.95
CA TRP A 42 -5.01 -1.82 -10.20
C TRP A 42 -4.01 -1.84 -11.35
N PHE A 43 -4.37 -1.24 -12.49
CA PHE A 43 -3.55 -1.24 -13.69
C PHE A 43 -2.25 -0.44 -13.52
N VAL A 44 -2.35 0.83 -13.14
CA VAL A 44 -1.20 1.74 -12.99
C VAL A 44 -0.31 1.29 -11.84
N GLY A 45 -0.91 0.85 -10.74
CA GLY A 45 -0.19 0.37 -9.56
C GLY A 45 0.47 -0.99 -9.74
N SER A 46 0.30 -1.66 -10.90
CA SER A 46 0.73 -3.04 -11.12
C SER A 46 0.33 -3.94 -9.95
N ALA A 47 -0.91 -3.78 -9.47
CA ALA A 47 -1.37 -4.41 -8.25
C ALA A 47 -1.85 -5.83 -8.51
N ARG A 48 -1.48 -6.75 -7.62
CA ARG A 48 -2.09 -8.06 -7.54
C ARG A 48 -3.42 -7.94 -6.78
N GLY A 49 -4.48 -7.63 -7.52
CA GLY A 49 -5.83 -7.44 -7.00
C GLY A 49 -6.25 -8.56 -6.05
N ILE A 50 -6.70 -8.20 -4.85
CA ILE A 50 -7.20 -9.17 -3.88
C ILE A 50 -8.65 -9.52 -4.25
N PRO A 51 -9.01 -10.79 -4.51
CA PRO A 51 -10.39 -11.15 -4.82
C PRO A 51 -11.35 -10.82 -3.67
N PHE A 52 -12.54 -10.30 -3.99
CA PHE A 52 -13.56 -9.91 -3.00
C PHE A 52 -13.98 -11.10 -2.11
N GLU A 53 -14.00 -12.31 -2.67
CA GLU A 53 -14.39 -13.54 -1.99
C GLU A 53 -13.28 -14.12 -1.10
N LYS A 54 -12.09 -13.49 -1.08
CA LYS A 54 -10.93 -13.94 -0.29
C LYS A 54 -10.47 -12.88 0.73
N PRO A 55 -11.35 -12.44 1.67
CA PRO A 55 -11.02 -11.38 2.63
C PRO A 55 -9.86 -11.74 3.57
N LYS A 56 -9.59 -13.03 3.78
CA LYS A 56 -8.44 -13.49 4.57
C LYS A 56 -7.09 -13.05 4.00
N ILE A 57 -6.99 -12.84 2.68
CA ILE A 57 -5.78 -12.32 2.04
C ILE A 57 -5.57 -10.85 2.45
N ALA A 58 -6.62 -10.02 2.40
CA ALA A 58 -6.56 -8.65 2.86
C ALA A 58 -6.21 -8.56 4.35
N ALA A 59 -6.78 -9.44 5.19
CA ALA A 59 -6.43 -9.54 6.61
C ALA A 59 -4.95 -9.90 6.83
N ALA A 60 -4.39 -10.82 6.03
CA ALA A 60 -2.96 -11.16 6.12
C ALA A 60 -2.06 -9.98 5.74
N TYR A 61 -2.40 -9.23 4.69
CA TYR A 61 -1.69 -8.00 4.35
C TYR A 61 -1.80 -6.93 5.43
N ALA A 62 -2.99 -6.75 6.03
CA ALA A 62 -3.19 -5.82 7.13
C ALA A 62 -2.35 -6.19 8.36
N LEU A 63 -2.25 -7.48 8.69
CA LEU A 63 -1.38 -7.96 9.76
C LEU A 63 0.11 -7.70 9.46
N ALA A 64 0.54 -7.96 8.22
CA ALA A 64 1.90 -7.64 7.80
C ALA A 64 2.19 -6.13 7.88
N ALA A 65 1.22 -5.28 7.48
CA ALA A 65 1.33 -3.83 7.61
C ALA A 65 1.49 -3.39 9.08
N GLN A 66 0.73 -4.00 9.99
CA GLN A 66 0.87 -3.76 11.42
C GLN A 66 2.28 -4.11 11.92
N PHE A 67 2.83 -5.25 11.50
CA PHE A 67 4.19 -5.66 11.87
C PHE A 67 5.29 -4.78 11.24
N PHE A 68 5.01 -4.13 10.11
CA PHE A 68 5.87 -3.09 9.54
C PHE A 68 5.75 -1.73 10.25
N GLY A 69 4.89 -1.61 11.26
CA GLY A 69 4.68 -0.36 12.00
C GLY A 69 3.76 0.64 11.28
N MET A 70 2.97 0.18 10.31
CA MET A 70 1.96 1.03 9.67
C MET A 70 0.78 1.26 10.62
N ARG A 71 0.27 2.49 10.65
CA ARG A 71 -0.84 2.90 11.52
C ARG A 71 -2.20 2.74 10.83
N PHE A 72 -2.19 2.72 9.49
CA PHE A 72 -3.40 2.71 8.69
C PHE A 72 -3.35 1.62 7.63
N VAL A 73 -4.52 1.08 7.31
CA VAL A 73 -4.75 0.21 6.16
C VAL A 73 -5.89 0.83 5.37
N TYR A 74 -5.65 1.11 4.10
CA TYR A 74 -6.63 1.65 3.17
C TYR A 74 -6.97 0.58 2.14
N LEU A 75 -8.26 0.22 2.04
CA LEU A 75 -8.78 -0.73 1.06
C LEU A 75 -9.36 0.07 -0.11
N GLU A 76 -8.75 -0.04 -1.28
CA GLU A 76 -9.27 0.51 -2.54
C GLU A 76 -9.99 -0.60 -3.31
N ALA A 77 -11.22 -0.33 -3.76
CA ALA A 77 -12.06 -1.30 -4.47
C ALA A 77 -12.84 -0.61 -5.61
#